data_AF-A0A3M2SVP2-F1
#
_entry.id   AF-A0A3M2SVP2-F1
#
_cell.length_a   1.000
_cell.length_b   1.000
_cell.length_c   1.000
_cell.angle_alpha   90.00
_cell.angle_beta   90.00
_cell.angle_gamma   90.00
#
_symmetry.space_group_name_H-M   'P 1'
#
loop_
_entity.id
_entity.type
_entity.pdbx_description
1 polymer ?
#
loop_
_entity_poly.entity_id
_entity_poly.type
_entity_poly.pdbx_seq_one_letter_code
_entity_poly.pdbx_strand_id
1 'polypeptide(L)'
;MRMAPDFDKANEIYFRLGIIYKQQQKFNQSLECFKYIVGDPPRPLSEEDIWFQIGHVHEQQKDFDSAQAAYRRVLERDPNHAKVLQQLGWLYHQQSTSYASQEKAIEYLEKSVSAGA
;
A
#
# COMPACT_ATOMS: atom_id res chain seq x y z
N MET A 1 2.47 7.06 -23.58
CA MET A 1 3.76 6.54 -24.09
C MET A 1 3.85 5.08 -23.69
N ARG A 2 3.76 4.14 -24.64
CA ARG A 2 3.97 2.72 -24.36
C ARG A 2 5.45 2.44 -24.67
N MET A 3 6.26 2.27 -23.63
CA MET A 3 7.69 1.94 -23.79
C MET A 3 7.83 0.53 -24.38
N ALA A 4 8.91 0.29 -25.12
CA ALA A 4 9.13 -0.95 -25.84
C ALA A 4 9.14 -2.17 -24.89
N PRO A 5 8.55 -3.32 -25.31
CA PRO A 5 8.34 -4.49 -24.46
C PRO A 5 9.61 -5.18 -23.95
N ASP A 6 10.79 -4.92 -24.53
CA ASP A 6 12.08 -5.49 -24.13
C ASP A 6 12.96 -4.53 -23.30
N PHE A 7 12.38 -3.46 -22.74
CA PHE A 7 13.13 -2.58 -21.85
C PHE A 7 13.06 -3.12 -20.42
N ASP A 8 14.04 -3.94 -20.03
CA ASP A 8 14.17 -4.60 -18.71
C ASP A 8 13.99 -3.67 -17.48
N LYS A 9 14.08 -2.35 -17.68
CA LYS A 9 13.95 -1.34 -16.61
C LYS A 9 12.64 -0.57 -16.64
N ALA A 10 11.69 -0.93 -17.51
CA ALA A 10 10.43 -0.21 -17.64
C ALA A 10 9.67 -0.18 -16.31
N ASN A 11 9.58 -1.33 -15.63
CA ASN A 11 8.88 -1.45 -14.35
C ASN A 11 9.61 -0.67 -13.23
N GLU A 12 10.94 -0.61 -13.27
CA GLU A 12 11.73 0.22 -12.35
C GLU A 12 11.44 1.72 -12.56
N ILE A 13 11.33 2.16 -13.81
CA ILE A 13 10.96 3.54 -14.14
C ILE A 13 9.54 3.85 -13.65
N TYR A 14 8.57 2.97 -13.90
CA TYR A 14 7.20 3.16 -13.40
C TYR A 14 7.15 3.21 -11.87
N PHE A 15 7.91 2.37 -11.17
CA PHE A 15 7.99 2.44 -9.71
C PHE A 15 8.51 3.81 -9.24
N ARG A 16 9.63 4.27 -9.81
CA ARG A 16 10.22 5.58 -9.47
C ARG A 16 9.27 6.73 -9.80
N LEU A 17 8.63 6.71 -10.96
CA LEU A 17 7.61 7.69 -11.34
C LEU A 17 6.42 7.68 -10.37
N GLY A 18 5.94 6.49 -9.99
CA GLY A 18 4.87 6.34 -9.01
C GLY A 18 5.20 7.01 -7.68
N ILE A 19 6.42 6.81 -7.17
CA ILE A 19 6.91 7.47 -5.94
C ILE A 19 6.99 8.99 -6.10
N ILE A 20 7.55 9.48 -7.22
CA ILE A 20 7.68 10.91 -7.48
C ILE A 20 6.29 11.57 -7.60
N TYR A 21 5.35 10.94 -8.31
CA TYR A 21 3.98 11.44 -8.42
C TYR A 21 3.27 11.45 -7.07
N LYS A 22 3.46 10.42 -6.24
CA LYS A 22 2.94 10.38 -4.87
C LYS A 22 3.44 11.58 -4.06
N GLN A 23 4.75 11.84 -4.08
CA GLN A 23 5.34 12.98 -3.36
C GLN A 23 4.84 14.34 -3.87
N GLN A 24 4.49 14.44 -5.15
CA GLN A 24 3.87 15.63 -5.75
C GLN A 24 2.34 15.71 -5.54
N GLN A 25 1.75 14.82 -4.74
CA GLN A 25 0.29 14.70 -4.54
C GLN A 25 -0.50 14.45 -5.84
N LYS A 26 0.18 13.98 -6.89
CA LYS A 26 -0.40 13.55 -8.16
C LYS A 26 -0.89 12.11 -8.05
N PHE A 27 -1.88 11.91 -7.18
CA PHE A 27 -2.30 10.58 -6.73
C PHE A 27 -2.78 9.68 -7.87
N ASN A 28 -3.58 10.21 -8.82
CA ASN A 28 -4.07 9.43 -9.95
C ASN A 28 -2.92 8.91 -10.82
N GLN A 29 -1.95 9.77 -11.18
CA GLN A 29 -0.78 9.34 -11.96
C GLN A 29 0.09 8.35 -11.19
N SER A 30 0.21 8.52 -9.87
CA SER A 30 0.91 7.56 -9.01
C SER A 30 0.25 6.19 -9.04
N LEU A 31 -1.07 6.13 -8.87
CA LEU A 31 -1.85 4.89 -8.93
C LEU A 31 -1.77 4.22 -10.30
N GLU A 32 -1.80 4.98 -11.40
CA GLU A 32 -1.61 4.42 -12.75
C GLU A 32 -0.23 3.74 -12.89
N CYS A 33 0.82 4.36 -12.37
CA CYS A 33 2.17 3.77 -12.38
C CYS A 33 2.22 2.47 -11.57
N PHE A 34 1.67 2.46 -10.35
CA PHE A 34 1.69 1.25 -9.51
C PHE A 34 0.78 0.14 -10.05
N LYS A 35 -0.39 0.47 -10.59
CA LYS A 35 -1.29 -0.50 -11.25
C LYS A 35 -0.65 -1.16 -12.47
N TYR A 36 0.25 -0.47 -13.18
CA TYR A 36 0.97 -1.05 -14.31
C TYR A 36 1.96 -2.14 -13.87
N ILE A 37 2.65 -1.94 -12.75
CA ILE A 37 3.72 -2.85 -12.29
C ILE A 37 3.28 -3.87 -11.24
N VAL A 38 2.07 -3.77 -10.67
CA VAL A 38 1.63 -4.66 -9.58
C VAL A 38 1.67 -6.14 -9.97
N GLY A 39 1.37 -6.46 -11.24
CA GLY A 39 1.42 -7.84 -11.74
C GLY A 39 2.81 -8.31 -12.16
N ASP A 40 3.79 -7.41 -12.27
CA ASP A 40 5.19 -7.73 -12.59
C ASP A 40 6.15 -6.72 -11.91
N PRO A 41 6.31 -6.79 -10.58
CA PRO A 41 7.10 -5.81 -9.84
C PRO A 41 8.59 -5.88 -10.20
N PRO A 42 9.31 -4.75 -10.26
CA PRO A 42 10.74 -4.77 -10.49
C PRO A 42 11.47 -5.34 -9.28
N ARG A 43 12.43 -6.25 -9.49
CA ARG A 43 13.24 -6.83 -8.40
C ARG A 43 14.01 -5.74 -7.65
N PRO A 44 14.15 -5.85 -6.32
CA PRO A 44 13.75 -6.96 -5.45
C PRO A 44 12.30 -6.87 -4.91
N LEU A 45 11.48 -5.96 -5.43
CA LEU A 45 10.13 -5.74 -4.91
C LEU A 45 9.21 -6.92 -5.22
N SER A 46 8.24 -7.14 -4.35
CA SER A 46 7.16 -8.09 -4.54
C SER A 46 5.82 -7.40 -4.84
N GLU A 47 4.77 -8.18 -5.12
CA GLU A 47 3.43 -7.62 -5.37
C GLU A 47 2.89 -6.93 -4.10
N GLU A 48 3.22 -7.47 -2.93
CA GLU A 48 2.89 -6.91 -1.62
C GLU A 48 3.51 -5.52 -1.41
N ASP A 49 4.75 -5.31 -1.83
CA ASP A 49 5.40 -3.99 -1.77
C ASP A 49 4.63 -2.96 -2.62
N ILE A 50 4.12 -3.37 -3.79
CA ILE A 50 3.36 -2.48 -4.67
C ILE A 50 1.97 -2.20 -4.09
N TRP A 51 1.27 -3.20 -3.54
CA TRP A 51 0.01 -3.00 -2.83
C TRP A 51 0.17 -2.09 -1.61
N PHE A 52 1.29 -2.20 -0.88
CA PHE A 52 1.62 -1.27 0.20
C PHE A 52 1.75 0.17 -0.32
N GLN A 53 2.44 0.39 -1.44
CA GLN A 53 2.51 1.73 -2.04
C GLN A 53 1.15 2.25 -2.48
N ILE A 54 0.30 1.41 -3.09
CA ILE A 54 -1.07 1.78 -3.49
C ILE A 54 -1.89 2.20 -2.27
N GLY A 55 -1.84 1.42 -1.18
CA GLY A 55 -2.52 1.76 0.07
C GLY A 55 -2.07 3.10 0.63
N HIS A 56 -0.76 3.35 0.64
CA HIS A 56 -0.20 4.62 1.11
C HIS A 56 -0.58 5.81 0.22
N VAL A 57 -0.75 5.63 -1.09
CA VAL A 57 -1.26 6.71 -1.98
C VAL A 57 -2.70 7.06 -1.61
N HIS A 58 -3.57 6.05 -1.44
CA HIS A 58 -4.96 6.28 -1.04
C HIS A 58 -5.06 6.91 0.36
N GLU A 59 -4.21 6.51 1.29
CA GLU A 59 -4.12 7.11 2.62
C GLU A 59 -3.76 8.60 2.55
N GLN A 60 -2.76 8.98 1.74
CA GLN A 60 -2.40 10.39 1.52
C GLN A 60 -3.52 11.19 0.84
N GLN A 61 -4.33 10.54 0.03
CA GLN A 61 -5.54 11.11 -0.59
C GLN A 61 -6.72 11.21 0.40
N LYS A 62 -6.60 10.65 1.61
CA LYS A 62 -7.68 10.48 2.60
C LYS A 62 -8.81 9.55 2.14
N ASP A 63 -8.55 8.72 1.13
CA ASP A 63 -9.44 7.65 0.69
C ASP A 63 -9.14 6.38 1.50
N PHE A 64 -9.57 6.41 2.75
CA PHE A 64 -9.22 5.39 3.73
C PHE A 64 -9.83 4.01 3.41
N ASP A 65 -10.98 3.96 2.72
CA ASP A 65 -11.61 2.69 2.35
C ASP A 65 -10.77 1.94 1.31
N SER A 66 -10.31 2.65 0.28
CA SER A 66 -9.39 2.10 -0.72
C SER A 66 -8.02 1.76 -0.11
N ALA A 67 -7.53 2.58 0.82
CA ALA A 67 -6.29 2.30 1.54
C ALA A 67 -6.39 0.99 2.32
N GLN A 68 -7.46 0.77 3.08
CA GLN A 68 -7.69 -0.48 3.80
C GLN A 68 -7.81 -1.67 2.85
N ALA A 69 -8.48 -1.53 1.70
CA ALA A 69 -8.59 -2.60 0.72
C ALA A 69 -7.22 -3.02 0.17
N ALA A 70 -6.36 -2.05 -0.17
CA ALA A 70 -4.99 -2.31 -0.62
C ALA A 70 -4.12 -2.95 0.47
N TYR A 71 -4.24 -2.49 1.72
CA TYR A 71 -3.54 -3.11 2.85
C TYR A 71 -4.01 -4.53 3.15
N ARG A 72 -5.32 -4.82 3.02
CA ARG A 72 -5.85 -6.18 3.15
C ARG A 72 -5.28 -7.14 2.09
N ARG A 73 -5.05 -6.68 0.85
CA ARG A 73 -4.37 -7.47 -0.19
C ARG A 73 -2.97 -7.92 0.24
N VAL A 74 -2.24 -7.09 0.96
CA VAL A 74 -0.93 -7.49 1.51
C VAL A 74 -1.09 -8.58 2.56
N LEU A 75 -2.06 -8.43 3.48
CA LEU A 75 -2.30 -9.43 4.53
C LEU A 75 -2.85 -10.76 4.02
N GLU A 76 -3.48 -10.80 2.85
CA GLU A 76 -3.87 -12.06 2.19
C GLU A 76 -2.66 -12.94 1.82
N ARG A 77 -1.49 -12.32 1.60
CA ARG A 77 -0.23 -12.99 1.24
C ARG A 77 0.71 -13.15 2.44
N ASP A 78 0.87 -12.08 3.20
CA ASP A 78 1.64 -12.07 4.45
C ASP A 78 0.74 -11.58 5.61
N PRO A 79 0.04 -12.51 6.29
CA PRO A 79 -0.82 -12.18 7.43
C PRO A 79 -0.08 -11.49 8.59
N ASN A 80 1.25 -11.63 8.65
CA ASN A 80 2.09 -11.10 9.70
C ASN A 80 2.90 -9.88 9.22
N HIS A 81 2.47 -9.20 8.16
CA HIS A 81 3.20 -8.04 7.66
C HIS A 81 3.09 -6.85 8.65
N ALA A 82 4.04 -6.73 9.58
CA ALA A 82 4.00 -5.80 10.70
C ALA A 82 3.65 -4.36 10.29
N LYS A 83 4.31 -3.80 9.26
CA LYS A 83 4.04 -2.43 8.81
C LYS A 83 2.59 -2.23 8.34
N VAL A 84 1.97 -3.23 7.71
CA VAL A 84 0.61 -3.13 7.19
C VAL A 84 -0.41 -3.26 8.31
N LEU A 85 -0.15 -4.17 9.26
CA LEU A 85 -0.94 -4.30 10.48
C LEU A 85 -0.95 -2.96 11.24
N GLN A 86 0.22 -2.32 11.38
CA GLN A 86 0.32 -0.98 11.96
C GLN A 86 -0.53 0.05 11.21
N GLN A 87 -0.42 0.14 9.87
CA GLN A 87 -1.19 1.09 9.08
C GLN A 87 -2.70 0.87 9.19
N LEU A 88 -3.16 -0.39 9.13
CA LEU A 88 -4.58 -0.70 9.33
C LEU A 88 -5.05 -0.29 10.72
N GLY A 89 -4.26 -0.56 11.77
CA GLY A 89 -4.55 -0.11 13.13
C GLY A 89 -4.75 1.40 13.22
N TRP A 90 -3.86 2.18 12.61
CA TRP A 90 -3.98 3.64 12.54
C TRP A 90 -5.19 4.11 11.75
N LEU A 91 -5.49 3.48 10.61
CA LEU A 91 -6.69 3.81 9.82
C LEU A 91 -7.99 3.58 10.59
N TYR A 92 -8.11 2.44 11.29
CA TYR A 92 -9.28 2.17 12.13
C TYR A 92 -9.41 3.14 13.30
N HIS A 93 -8.28 3.57 13.88
CA HIS A 93 -8.28 4.60 14.92
C HIS A 93 -8.72 5.96 14.36
N GLN A 94 -8.20 6.37 13.20
CA GLN A 94 -8.49 7.68 12.61
C GLN A 94 -9.93 7.79 12.09
N GLN A 95 -10.53 6.70 11.63
CA GLN A 95 -11.94 6.63 11.24
C GLN A 95 -12.89 6.37 12.43
N SER A 96 -12.38 6.29 13.66
CA SER A 96 -13.17 5.89 14.83
C SER A 96 -14.27 6.89 15.18
N THR A 97 -15.50 6.60 14.77
CA THR A 97 -16.74 7.17 15.35
C THR A 97 -17.43 6.20 16.31
N SER A 98 -16.92 4.98 16.46
CA SER A 98 -17.56 3.86 17.19
C SER A 98 -16.53 3.00 17.92
N TYR A 99 -16.94 2.43 19.06
CA TYR A 99 -16.15 1.49 19.88
C TYR A 99 -15.63 0.29 19.07
N ALA A 100 -16.42 -0.22 18.13
CA ALA A 100 -16.02 -1.35 17.29
C ALA A 100 -14.80 -1.05 16.41
N SER A 101 -14.61 0.21 15.98
CA SER A 101 -13.43 0.61 15.23
C SER A 101 -12.19 0.70 16.12
N GLN A 102 -12.36 1.06 17.41
CA GLN A 102 -11.27 1.13 18.38
C GLN A 102 -10.76 -0.27 18.75
N GLU A 103 -11.65 -1.24 18.94
CA GLU A 103 -11.28 -2.64 19.21
C GLU A 103 -10.45 -3.23 18.08
N LYS A 104 -10.85 -3.00 16.82
CA LYS A 104 -10.07 -3.42 15.64
C LYS A 104 -8.71 -2.72 15.58
N ALA A 105 -8.64 -1.44 15.92
CA ALA A 105 -7.37 -0.72 15.93
C ALA A 105 -6.38 -1.37 16.90
N ILE A 106 -6.84 -1.71 18.12
CA ILE A 106 -6.03 -2.40 19.13
C ILE A 106 -5.59 -3.78 18.61
N GLU A 107 -6.51 -4.57 18.08
CA GLU A 107 -6.21 -5.91 17.54
C GLU A 107 -5.09 -5.87 16.48
N TYR A 108 -5.20 -4.94 15.52
CA TYR A 108 -4.18 -4.80 14.46
C TYR A 108 -2.83 -4.32 15.01
N LEU A 109 -2.82 -3.40 15.98
CA LEU A 109 -1.59 -2.91 16.59
C LEU A 109 -0.90 -3.98 17.45
N GLU A 110 -1.65 -4.78 18.21
CA GLU A 110 -1.10 -5.91 18.97
C GLU A 110 -0.47 -6.96 18.04
N LYS A 111 -1.18 -7.34 16.97
CA LYS A 111 -0.64 -8.24 15.95
C LYS A 111 0.63 -7.68 15.31
N SER A 112 0.66 -6.38 15.02
CA SER A 112 1.85 -5.73 14.47
C SER A 112 3.06 -5.85 15.38
N VAL A 113 2.88 -5.68 16.71
CA VAL A 113 3.96 -5.81 17.68
C VAL A 113 4.45 -7.26 17.74
N SER A 114 3.54 -8.23 17.79
CA SER A 114 3.90 -9.65 17.80
C SER A 114 4.62 -10.10 16.52
N ALA A 115 4.29 -9.51 15.38
CA ALA A 115 4.91 -9.87 14.11
C ALA A 115 6.28 -9.20 13.86
N GLY A 116 6.57 -8.11 14.59
CA GLY A 116 7.86 -7.41 14.53
C GLY A 116 8.88 -7.88 15.57
N ALA A 117 8.48 -8.78 16.48
CA ALA A 117 9.31 -9.38 17.52
C ALA A 117 9.94 -10.70 17.02
#